data_AF-A0A4Y2NH78-F1
#
_entry.id   AF-A0A4Y2NH78-F1
#
_cell.length_a   1.000
_cell.length_b   1.000
_cell.length_c   1.000
_cell.angle_alpha   90.00
_cell.angle_beta   90.00
_cell.angle_gamma   90.00
#
_symmetry.space_group_name_H-M   'P 1'
#
loop_
_entity.id
_entity.type
_entity.pdbx_description
1 polymer ?
#
loop_
_entity_poly.entity_id
_entity_poly.type
_entity_poly.pdbx_seq_one_letter_code
_entity_poly.pdbx_strand_id
1 'polypeptide(L)'
;MRTERRKDNKTTMVMGSFPRILHRRCPSNSVLTQRFAHSEKRRLPAMDVYRRKRVALAYLVYKKYISKQNRRYWVHPFVDSRLSRGRFCTSFGDLRENPDKFFNYFRMSVQSFDELAAKITHKIQHQNTRMRLSIPPLEILAVTIK
;
A
#
# COMPACT_ATOMS: atom_id res chain seq x y z
N MET A 1 -38.47 -14.45 58.59
CA MET A 1 -39.47 -13.39 58.90
C MET A 1 -39.53 -12.49 57.68
N ARG A 2 -40.65 -12.49 56.92
CA ARG A 2 -41.80 -11.57 57.06
C ARG A 2 -41.31 -10.10 57.00
N THR A 3 -41.68 -9.26 56.04
CA THR A 3 -42.98 -9.11 55.38
C THR A 3 -42.88 -8.27 54.10
N GLU A 4 -43.76 -8.58 53.15
CA GLU A 4 -44.30 -7.70 52.11
C GLU A 4 -44.84 -6.36 52.67
N ARG A 5 -44.95 -5.32 51.82
CA ARG A 5 -46.26 -4.87 51.28
C ARG A 5 -46.21 -3.53 50.54
N ARG A 6 -46.95 -3.52 49.41
CA ARG A 6 -47.92 -2.51 48.89
C ARG A 6 -47.32 -1.14 48.50
N LYS A 7 -47.78 -0.45 47.46
CA LYS A 7 -49.01 -0.44 46.62
C LYS A 7 -48.73 0.63 45.53
N ASP A 8 -49.20 0.56 44.28
CA ASP A 8 -50.51 1.03 43.80
C ASP A 8 -50.55 0.81 42.26
N ASN A 9 -51.51 0.04 41.71
CA ASN A 9 -52.80 0.45 41.11
C ASN A 9 -52.65 1.37 39.87
N LYS A 10 -53.03 0.96 38.66
CA LYS A 10 -54.35 1.08 37.97
C LYS A 10 -54.04 0.76 36.48
N THR A 11 -54.89 0.35 35.54
CA THR A 11 -56.31 0.02 35.42
C THR A 11 -56.46 -0.55 34.00
N THR A 12 -57.18 -1.65 33.86
CA THR A 12 -57.61 -2.28 32.60
C THR A 12 -58.67 -1.42 31.90
N MET A 13 -58.62 -1.33 30.57
CA MET A 13 -59.77 -0.94 29.74
C MET A 13 -59.99 -1.98 28.65
N VAL A 14 -61.23 -2.42 28.56
CA VAL A 14 -61.75 -3.55 27.79
C VAL A 14 -62.61 -3.01 26.66
N MET A 15 -62.45 -3.61 25.48
CA MET A 15 -63.38 -3.73 24.34
C MET A 15 -63.89 -2.49 23.59
N GLY A 16 -63.88 -2.59 22.26
CA GLY A 16 -64.57 -1.68 21.35
C GLY A 16 -64.51 -2.15 19.90
N SER A 17 -65.31 -3.17 19.57
CA SER A 17 -65.60 -3.64 18.21
C SER A 17 -66.20 -2.54 17.34
N PHE A 18 -65.77 -2.42 16.07
CA PHE A 18 -66.51 -1.67 15.04
C PHE A 18 -66.67 -2.48 13.74
N PRO A 19 -67.83 -2.36 13.06
CA PRO A 19 -68.35 -3.38 12.16
C PRO A 19 -67.90 -3.26 10.70
N ARG A 20 -68.01 -4.39 10.01
CA ARG A 20 -67.85 -4.61 8.57
C ARG A 20 -69.15 -4.24 7.85
N ILE A 21 -69.12 -3.35 6.85
CA ILE A 21 -70.22 -3.16 5.89
C ILE A 21 -69.65 -3.14 4.45
N LEU A 22 -70.31 -3.92 3.60
CA LEU A 22 -69.98 -4.24 2.21
C LEU A 22 -70.32 -3.14 1.19
N HIS A 23 -69.48 -3.08 0.14
CA HIS A 23 -69.76 -2.85 -1.29
C HIS A 23 -70.63 -1.67 -1.73
N ARG A 24 -70.08 -0.79 -2.60
CA ARG A 24 -70.75 -0.36 -3.85
C ARG A 24 -69.76 -0.11 -5.01
N ARG A 25 -69.96 -0.94 -6.04
CA ARG A 25 -69.79 -0.85 -7.52
C ARG A 25 -68.77 0.14 -8.13
N CYS A 26 -67.90 -0.42 -8.97
CA CYS A 26 -67.24 0.24 -10.10
C CYS A 26 -68.24 0.76 -11.15
N PRO A 27 -67.81 1.72 -11.98
CA PRO A 27 -67.85 1.49 -13.42
C PRO A 27 -66.49 1.74 -14.11
N SER A 28 -66.15 0.81 -15.01
CA SER A 28 -65.60 1.00 -16.37
C SER A 28 -65.38 2.45 -16.82
N ASN A 29 -64.35 2.87 -17.54
CA ASN A 29 -63.48 2.21 -18.52
C ASN A 29 -62.40 3.23 -18.89
N SER A 30 -61.14 2.81 -19.02
CA SER A 30 -60.42 2.78 -20.31
C SER A 30 -59.29 3.81 -20.43
N VAL A 31 -58.15 3.30 -20.91
CA VAL A 31 -57.03 4.02 -21.53
C VAL A 31 -56.19 4.90 -20.61
N LEU A 32 -55.24 4.33 -19.86
CA LEU A 32 -53.86 4.88 -19.78
C LEU A 32 -52.82 4.00 -19.07
N THR A 33 -52.87 2.67 -19.20
CA THR A 33 -51.77 1.80 -18.74
C THR A 33 -51.04 1.17 -19.93
N GLN A 34 -50.63 2.01 -20.86
CA GLN A 34 -49.66 1.61 -21.87
C GLN A 34 -48.78 2.82 -22.13
N ARG A 35 -47.50 2.73 -21.72
CA ARG A 35 -46.32 3.51 -22.18
C ARG A 35 -45.31 3.89 -21.10
N PHE A 36 -44.99 3.03 -20.12
CA PHE A 36 -43.72 3.21 -19.39
C PHE A 36 -43.10 1.87 -19.01
N ALA A 37 -42.80 1.03 -20.00
CA ALA A 37 -42.09 -0.24 -19.78
C ALA A 37 -40.96 -0.47 -20.79
N HIS A 38 -40.25 0.58 -21.23
CA HIS A 38 -39.14 0.44 -22.18
C HIS A 38 -37.93 1.36 -21.92
N SER A 39 -37.66 1.73 -20.68
CA SER A 39 -36.45 2.51 -20.36
C SER A 39 -35.85 2.22 -18.97
N GLU A 40 -35.82 0.95 -18.55
CA GLU A 40 -35.22 0.59 -17.26
C GLU A 40 -34.16 -0.51 -17.39
N LYS A 41 -33.36 -0.45 -18.46
CA LYS A 41 -32.20 -1.32 -18.66
C LYS A 41 -30.91 -0.54 -18.93
N ARG A 42 -30.65 0.56 -18.22
CA ARG A 42 -29.32 1.21 -18.20
C ARG A 42 -29.01 1.86 -16.85
N ARG A 43 -29.03 1.10 -15.77
CA ARG A 43 -28.29 1.42 -14.54
C ARG A 43 -27.64 0.15 -14.03
N LEU A 44 -26.46 -0.19 -14.56
CA LEU A 44 -25.60 -1.18 -13.92
C LEU A 44 -25.34 -0.69 -12.48
N PRO A 45 -25.58 -1.52 -11.44
CA PRO A 45 -25.52 -1.02 -10.08
C PRO A 45 -24.08 -0.65 -9.79
N ALA A 46 -23.82 0.61 -9.46
CA ALA A 46 -22.49 1.09 -9.05
C ALA A 46 -21.85 0.19 -7.97
N MET A 47 -22.68 -0.51 -7.20
CA MET A 47 -22.32 -1.50 -6.19
C MET A 47 -21.62 -2.76 -6.75
N ASP A 48 -21.95 -3.23 -7.95
CA ASP A 48 -21.26 -4.36 -8.59
C ASP A 48 -19.86 -3.98 -9.06
N VAL A 49 -19.72 -2.77 -9.60
CA VAL A 49 -18.41 -2.21 -9.96
C VAL A 49 -17.56 -2.06 -8.70
N TYR A 50 -18.15 -1.58 -7.59
CA TYR A 50 -17.46 -1.45 -6.30
C TYR A 50 -17.07 -2.82 -5.69
N ARG A 51 -17.96 -3.82 -5.75
CA ARG A 51 -17.69 -5.19 -5.30
C ARG A 51 -16.55 -5.83 -6.09
N ARG A 52 -16.56 -5.72 -7.43
CA ARG A 52 -15.48 -6.23 -8.30
C ARG A 52 -14.15 -5.54 -8.02
N LYS A 53 -14.15 -4.22 -7.82
CA LYS A 53 -12.95 -3.45 -7.44
C LYS A 53 -12.37 -3.90 -6.10
N ARG A 54 -13.21 -4.19 -5.10
CA ARG A 54 -12.76 -4.71 -3.79
C ARG A 54 -12.09 -6.08 -3.89
N VAL A 55 -12.67 -6.99 -4.67
CA VAL A 55 -12.08 -8.32 -4.90
C VAL A 55 -10.77 -8.21 -5.67
N ALA A 56 -10.72 -7.38 -6.72
CA ALA A 56 -9.50 -7.12 -7.46
C ALA A 56 -8.39 -6.54 -6.57
N LEU A 57 -8.73 -5.57 -5.72
CA LEU A 57 -7.78 -4.99 -4.76
C LEU A 57 -7.28 -6.05 -3.76
N ALA A 58 -8.18 -6.85 -3.17
CA ALA A 58 -7.80 -7.93 -2.25
C ALA A 58 -6.86 -8.94 -2.91
N TYR A 59 -7.13 -9.32 -4.16
CA TYR A 59 -6.25 -10.19 -4.94
C TYR A 59 -4.88 -9.56 -5.21
N LEU A 60 -4.80 -8.27 -5.56
CA LEU A 60 -3.53 -7.58 -5.76
C LEU A 60 -2.70 -7.52 -4.46
N VAL A 61 -3.34 -7.29 -3.32
CA VAL A 61 -2.68 -7.33 -2.00
C VAL A 61 -2.17 -8.74 -1.69
N TYR A 62 -3.00 -9.77 -1.88
CA TYR A 62 -2.60 -11.17 -1.69
C TYR A 62 -1.42 -11.55 -2.60
N LYS A 63 -1.49 -11.20 -3.89
CA LYS A 63 -0.41 -11.45 -4.86
C LYS A 63 0.89 -10.75 -4.44
N LYS A 64 0.83 -9.52 -3.93
CA LYS A 64 1.99 -8.79 -3.42
C LYS A 64 2.55 -9.41 -2.13
N TYR A 65 1.69 -9.92 -1.25
CA TYR A 65 2.11 -10.65 -0.04
C TYR A 65 2.84 -11.95 -0.40
N ILE A 66 2.26 -12.80 -1.26
CA ILE A 66 2.88 -14.05 -1.71
C ILE A 66 4.20 -13.78 -2.43
N SER A 67 4.26 -12.77 -3.30
CA SER A 67 5.50 -12.40 -3.98
C SER A 67 6.61 -11.95 -3.01
N LYS A 68 6.26 -11.35 -1.87
CA LYS A 68 7.24 -11.01 -0.83
C LYS A 68 7.71 -12.25 -0.05
N GLN A 69 6.81 -13.17 0.25
CA GLN A 69 7.13 -14.42 0.97
C GLN A 69 7.99 -15.37 0.13
N ASN A 70 7.72 -15.45 -1.18
CA ASN A 70 8.49 -16.30 -2.10
C ASN A 70 9.86 -15.70 -2.47
N ARG A 71 10.19 -14.51 -1.98
CA ARG A 71 11.48 -13.88 -2.27
C ARG A 71 12.57 -14.61 -1.48
N ARG A 72 13.43 -15.35 -2.19
CA ARG A 72 14.55 -16.09 -1.58
C ARG A 72 15.52 -15.19 -0.81
N TYR A 73 15.76 -13.96 -1.28
CA TYR A 73 16.65 -13.00 -0.61
C TYR A 73 16.17 -11.55 -0.80
N TRP A 74 16.00 -10.77 0.28
CA TRP A 74 15.80 -9.31 0.21
C TRP A 74 17.06 -8.56 -0.26
N VAL A 75 18.22 -8.99 0.20
CA VAL A 75 19.54 -8.65 -0.34
C VAL A 75 20.27 -9.98 -0.50
N HIS A 76 20.90 -10.21 -1.65
CA HIS A 76 21.63 -11.45 -1.88
C HIS A 76 22.87 -11.48 -0.95
N PRO A 77 23.21 -12.61 -0.30
CA PRO A 77 24.36 -12.70 0.62
C PRO A 77 25.68 -12.21 0.02
N PHE A 78 25.87 -12.43 -1.29
CA PHE A 78 27.00 -11.88 -2.05
C PHE A 78 27.11 -10.35 -1.95
N VAL A 79 26.00 -9.63 -2.09
CA VAL A 79 25.95 -8.16 -2.00
C VAL A 79 26.06 -7.69 -0.55
N ASP A 80 25.55 -8.47 0.40
CA ASP A 80 25.66 -8.18 1.82
C ASP A 80 27.13 -8.23 2.30
N SER A 81 27.90 -9.17 1.75
CA SER A 81 29.35 -9.29 2.00
C SER A 81 30.21 -8.19 1.36
N ARG A 82 29.62 -7.12 0.79
CA ARG A 82 30.39 -6.06 0.12
C ARG A 82 31.38 -5.34 1.03
N LEU A 83 31.06 -5.18 2.31
CA LEU A 83 31.94 -4.46 3.24
C LEU A 83 33.18 -5.29 3.62
N SER A 84 33.06 -6.62 3.60
CA SER A 84 34.16 -7.54 3.92
C SER A 84 34.96 -7.97 2.69
N ARG A 85 34.29 -8.19 1.56
CA ARG A 85 34.90 -8.75 0.33
C ARG A 85 34.83 -7.82 -0.88
N GLY A 86 34.25 -6.64 -0.74
CA GLY A 86 34.07 -5.72 -1.86
C GLY A 86 35.41 -5.22 -2.37
N ARG A 87 35.53 -5.13 -3.70
CA ARG A 87 36.75 -4.68 -4.36
C ARG A 87 37.22 -3.32 -3.87
N PHE A 88 36.28 -2.40 -3.63
CA PHE A 88 36.59 -1.08 -3.10
C PHE A 88 37.20 -1.19 -1.69
N CYS A 89 36.54 -1.87 -0.77
CA CYS A 89 37.01 -2.02 0.62
C CYS A 89 38.38 -2.70 0.72
N THR A 90 38.67 -3.68 -0.14
CA THR A 90 39.94 -4.42 -0.06
C THR A 90 41.08 -3.76 -0.82
N SER A 91 40.84 -3.15 -2.00
CA SER A 91 41.92 -2.67 -2.88
C SER A 91 42.12 -1.16 -2.89
N PHE A 92 41.15 -0.36 -2.42
CA PHE A 92 41.25 1.09 -2.49
C PHE A 92 42.37 1.65 -1.62
N GLY A 93 42.65 1.04 -0.46
CA GLY A 93 43.80 1.38 0.39
C GLY A 93 45.12 1.18 -0.35
N ASP A 94 45.36 -0.03 -0.84
CA ASP A 94 46.57 -0.39 -1.61
C ASP A 94 46.77 0.52 -2.84
N LEU A 95 45.68 0.91 -3.50
CA LEU A 95 45.72 1.84 -4.63
C LEU A 95 46.19 3.23 -4.20
N ARG A 96 45.72 3.75 -3.07
CA ARG A 96 46.10 5.08 -2.58
C ARG A 96 47.56 5.16 -2.16
N GLU A 97 48.15 4.07 -1.68
CA GLU A 97 49.58 4.00 -1.33
C GLU A 97 50.49 4.09 -2.56
N ASN A 98 49.99 3.74 -3.74
CA ASN A 98 50.75 3.67 -4.98
C ASN A 98 50.20 4.70 -6.00
N PRO A 99 50.69 5.95 -6.01
CA PRO A 99 50.12 7.03 -6.83
C PRO A 99 50.17 6.71 -8.34
N ASP A 100 51.19 6.00 -8.83
CA ASP A 100 51.29 5.60 -10.23
C ASP A 100 50.19 4.62 -10.63
N LYS A 101 49.92 3.62 -9.76
CA LYS A 101 48.83 2.65 -9.98
C LYS A 101 47.47 3.34 -9.87
N PHE A 102 47.32 4.27 -8.92
CA PHE A 102 46.12 5.07 -8.77
C PHE A 102 45.81 5.87 -10.04
N PHE A 103 46.82 6.56 -10.58
CA PHE A 103 46.69 7.34 -11.81
C PHE A 103 46.34 6.44 -13.00
N ASN A 104 46.95 5.28 -13.13
CA ASN A 104 46.61 4.33 -14.20
C ASN A 104 45.17 3.81 -14.09
N TYR A 105 44.68 3.61 -12.87
CA TYR A 105 43.35 3.08 -12.61
C TYR A 105 42.24 4.12 -12.78
N PHE A 106 42.37 5.32 -12.18
CA PHE A 106 41.35 6.36 -12.19
C PHE A 106 41.57 7.46 -13.24
N ARG A 107 42.73 7.47 -13.93
CA ARG A 107 43.16 8.51 -14.87
C ARG A 107 43.22 9.92 -14.25
N MET A 108 43.44 9.98 -12.94
CA MET A 108 43.61 11.21 -12.16
C MET A 108 44.50 10.95 -10.94
N SER A 109 45.11 12.02 -10.42
CA SER A 109 45.90 11.93 -9.19
C SER A 109 44.98 11.71 -7.97
N VAL A 110 45.56 11.21 -6.87
CA VAL A 110 44.84 11.05 -5.60
C VAL A 110 44.27 12.39 -5.12
N GLN A 111 45.03 13.47 -5.27
CA GLN A 111 44.60 14.81 -4.89
C GLN A 111 43.38 15.28 -5.70
N SER A 112 43.42 15.14 -7.04
CA SER A 112 42.29 15.52 -7.88
C SER A 112 41.04 14.69 -7.58
N PHE A 113 41.22 13.40 -7.27
CA PHE A 113 40.12 12.54 -6.84
C PHE A 113 39.50 13.02 -5.51
N ASP A 114 40.32 13.40 -4.54
CA ASP A 114 39.84 13.88 -3.23
C ASP A 114 39.14 15.24 -3.33
N GLU A 115 39.66 16.15 -4.16
CA GLU A 115 39.00 17.43 -4.46
C GLU A 115 37.64 17.22 -5.13
N LEU A 116 37.56 16.27 -6.08
CA LEU A 116 36.31 15.91 -6.74
C LEU A 116 35.32 15.28 -5.75
N ALA A 117 35.81 14.37 -4.91
CA ALA A 117 35.02 13.73 -3.86
C ALA A 117 34.44 14.77 -2.91
N ALA A 118 35.23 15.74 -2.44
CA ALA A 118 34.75 16.80 -1.55
C ALA A 118 33.61 17.61 -2.19
N LYS A 119 33.73 17.93 -3.48
CA LYS A 119 32.72 18.70 -4.22
C LYS A 119 31.44 17.92 -4.53
N ILE A 120 31.52 16.59 -4.68
CA ILE A 120 30.36 15.79 -5.11
C ILE A 120 29.69 15.09 -3.93
N THR A 121 30.41 14.82 -2.83
CA THR A 121 29.93 14.03 -1.69
C THR A 121 28.55 14.44 -1.21
N HIS A 122 28.29 15.73 -1.02
CA HIS A 122 27.00 16.23 -0.55
C HIS A 122 25.82 15.95 -1.51
N LYS A 123 26.08 15.71 -2.81
CA LYS A 123 25.05 15.40 -3.81
C LYS A 123 24.77 13.90 -3.93
N ILE A 124 25.79 13.06 -3.70
CA ILE A 124 25.71 11.61 -3.92
C ILE A 124 25.54 10.81 -2.61
N GLN A 125 25.75 11.44 -1.46
CA GLN A 125 25.62 10.77 -0.17
C GLN A 125 24.16 10.44 0.12
N HIS A 126 23.88 9.15 0.28
CA HIS A 126 22.58 8.69 0.79
C HIS A 126 22.64 8.41 2.29
N GLN A 127 21.50 8.56 2.95
CA GLN A 127 21.35 8.29 4.38
C GLN A 127 21.38 6.78 4.67
N ASN A 128 22.03 6.41 5.77
CA ASN A 128 21.97 5.06 6.28
C ASN A 128 20.57 4.78 6.85
N THR A 129 20.03 3.61 6.51
CA THR A 129 18.74 3.16 7.06
C THR A 129 18.98 1.97 7.99
N ARG A 130 18.04 1.70 8.90
CA ARG A 130 18.11 0.51 9.77
C ARG A 130 18.16 -0.81 9.01
N MET A 131 17.63 -0.84 7.77
CA MET A 131 17.52 -2.05 6.97
C MET A 131 18.74 -2.32 6.09
N ARG A 132 19.45 -1.27 5.65
CA ARG A 132 20.62 -1.37 4.79
C ARG A 132 21.49 -0.12 4.93
N LEU A 133 22.80 -0.36 4.98
CA LEU A 133 23.82 0.68 4.90
C LEU A 133 23.92 1.24 3.48
N SER A 134 23.94 2.56 3.41
CA SER A 134 24.19 3.33 2.20
C SER A 134 25.57 3.00 1.62
N ILE A 135 25.70 3.12 0.29
CA ILE A 135 27.01 3.02 -0.35
C ILE A 135 27.76 4.32 -0.06
N PRO A 136 28.97 4.26 0.52
CA PRO A 136 29.74 5.46 0.81
C PRO A 136 30.02 6.24 -0.48
N PRO A 137 29.99 7.59 -0.42
CA PRO A 137 30.12 8.46 -1.59
C PRO A 137 31.44 8.23 -2.35
N LEU A 138 32.51 7.89 -1.61
CA LEU A 138 33.82 7.56 -2.18
C LEU A 138 33.79 6.29 -3.05
N GLU A 139 33.06 5.26 -2.61
CA GLU A 139 32.88 4.01 -3.35
C GLU A 139 32.03 4.25 -4.61
N ILE A 140 30.97 5.07 -4.50
CA ILE A 140 30.15 5.47 -5.65
C ILE A 140 31.02 6.18 -6.69
N LEU A 141 31.82 7.16 -6.26
CA LEU A 141 32.70 7.91 -7.15
C LEU A 141 33.72 6.99 -7.82
N ALA A 142 34.35 6.09 -7.04
CA ALA A 142 35.34 5.15 -7.57
C ALA A 142 34.75 4.18 -8.60
N VAL A 143 33.50 3.74 -8.44
CA VAL A 143 32.82 2.90 -9.44
C VAL A 143 32.42 3.70 -10.67
N THR A 144 32.12 4.99 -10.52
CA THR A 144 31.65 5.85 -11.62
C THR A 144 32.77 6.26 -12.57
N ILE A 145 33.97 6.51 -12.04
CA ILE A 145 35.14 6.98 -12.84
C ILE A 145 35.84 5.84 -13.57
N LYS A 146 35.83 4.64 -12.98
CA LYS A 146 36.60 3.46 -13.42
C LYS A 146 36.33 3.07 -14.87
#